data_AF-G5IYB9-F1
#
_entry.id   AF-G5IYB9-F1
#
_cell.length_a   1.000
_cell.length_b   1.000
_cell.length_c   1.000
_cell.angle_alpha   90.00
_cell.angle_beta   90.00
_cell.angle_gamma   90.00
#
_symmetry.space_group_name_H-M   'P 1'
#
loop_
_entity.id
_entity.type
_entity.pdbx_description
1 polymer ?
#
loop_
_entity_poly.entity_id
_entity_poly.type
_entity_poly.pdbx_seq_one_letter_code
_entity_poly.pdbx_strand_id
1 'polypeptide(L)' 'MINKNPDKLSEQIDTGVKTAIRKAIERHRRLGESISILKDGKVVTLTSDQIPQSSQIKTERARNQS' A
#
# COMPACT_ATOMS: atom_id res chain seq x y z
N MET A 1 -9.25 33.15 -6.92
CA MET A 1 -8.03 32.47 -7.41
C MET A 1 -7.72 31.34 -6.46
N ILE A 2 -7.66 30.09 -6.93
CA ILE A 2 -7.33 28.96 -6.07
C ILE A 2 -5.80 28.98 -5.92
N ASN A 3 -5.29 29.52 -4.81
CA ASN A 3 -3.89 29.32 -4.43
C ASN A 3 -3.71 27.82 -4.20
N LYS A 4 -3.26 27.10 -5.23
CA LYS A 4 -2.80 25.72 -5.10
C LYS A 4 -1.56 25.76 -4.19
N ASN A 5 -1.77 25.51 -2.90
CA ASN A 5 -0.66 25.24 -2.00
C ASN A 5 -0.04 23.89 -2.45
N PRO A 6 1.19 23.88 -2.99
CA PRO A 6 1.81 22.68 -3.55
C PRO A 6 1.85 21.51 -2.54
N ASP A 7 1.98 21.82 -1.25
CA ASP A 7 2.01 20.80 -0.19
C ASP A 7 0.67 20.05 -0.08
N LYS A 8 -0.45 20.79 -0.14
CA LYS A 8 -1.79 20.19 -0.07
C LYS A 8 -2.11 19.36 -1.31
N LEU A 9 -1.59 19.76 -2.47
CA LEU A 9 -1.76 19.01 -3.71
C LEU A 9 -0.97 17.70 -3.66
N SER A 10 0.28 17.75 -3.18
CA SER A 10 1.12 16.55 -3.01
C SER A 10 0.47 15.56 -2.03
N GLU A 11 -0.06 16.04 -0.91
CA GLU A 11 -0.75 15.19 0.08
C GLU A 11 -1.99 14.49 -0.50
N GLN A 12 -2.78 15.20 -1.30
CA GLN A 12 -3.94 14.62 -1.97
C GLN A 12 -3.54 13.54 -2.98
N ILE A 13 -2.48 13.79 -3.76
CA ILE A 13 -1.95 12.82 -4.72
C ILE A 13 -1.46 11.58 -3.98
N ASP A 14 -0.63 11.75 -2.94
CA ASP A 14 -0.12 10.64 -2.13
C ASP A 14 -1.23 9.79 -1.53
N THR A 15 -2.27 10.44 -0.99
CA THR A 15 -3.44 9.78 -0.40
C THR A 15 -4.21 8.98 -1.46
N GLY A 16 -4.42 9.58 -2.63
CA GLY A 16 -5.09 8.92 -3.76
C GLY A 16 -4.32 7.67 -4.23
N VAL A 17 -3.01 7.82 -4.44
CA VAL A 17 -2.13 6.73 -4.88
C VAL A 17 -2.11 5.58 -3.86
N LYS A 18 -1.87 5.88 -2.57
CA LYS A 18 -1.90 4.85 -1.49
C LYS A 18 -3.25 4.13 -1.43
N THR A 19 -4.34 4.86 -1.63
CA THR A 19 -5.69 4.29 -1.63
C THR A 19 -5.91 3.34 -2.81
N ALA A 20 -5.50 3.74 -4.02
CA ALA A 20 -5.62 2.92 -5.22
C ALA A 20 -4.79 1.63 -5.10
N ILE A 21 -3.54 1.75 -4.68
CA ILE A 21 -2.64 0.61 -4.46
C ILE A 21 -3.23 -0.36 -3.43
N ARG A 22 -3.70 0.14 -2.29
CA ARG A 22 -4.33 -0.69 -1.25
C ARG A 22 -5.54 -1.45 -1.78
N LYS A 23 -6.40 -0.81 -2.57
CA LYS A 23 -7.58 -1.45 -3.17
C LYS A 23 -7.18 -2.56 -4.16
N ALA A 24 -6.17 -2.32 -4.99
CA ALA A 24 -5.66 -3.31 -5.93
C ALA A 24 -5.08 -4.54 -5.22
N ILE A 25 -4.23 -4.33 -4.20
CA ILE A 25 -3.64 -5.42 -3.40
C ILE A 25 -4.73 -6.26 -2.73
N GLU A 26 -5.74 -5.62 -2.12
CA GLU A 26 -6.86 -6.35 -1.50
C GLU A 26 -7.71 -7.11 -2.51
N ARG A 27 -7.88 -6.57 -3.73
CA ARG A 27 -8.57 -7.29 -4.81
C ARG A 27 -7.80 -8.55 -5.19
N HIS A 28 -6.50 -8.44 -5.46
CA HIS A 28 -5.67 -9.59 -5.84
C HIS A 28 -5.69 -10.67 -4.75
N ARG A 29 -5.54 -10.26 -3.48
CA ARG A 29 -5.66 -11.17 -2.33
C ARG A 29 -6.99 -11.93 -2.31
N ARG A 30 -8.11 -11.25 -2.56
CA ARG A 30 -9.46 -11.86 -2.56
C ARG A 30 -9.72 -12.77 -3.75
N LEU A 31 -9.13 -12.46 -4.90
CA LEU A 31 -9.33 -13.21 -6.15
C LEU A 31 -8.35 -14.38 -6.31
N GLY A 32 -7.41 -14.58 -5.39
CA GLY A 32 -6.39 -15.61 -5.54
C GLY A 32 -5.24 -15.22 -6.49
N GLU A 33 -5.16 -13.94 -6.86
CA GLU A 33 -4.18 -13.44 -7.82
C GLU A 33 -2.87 -13.06 -7.12
N SER A 34 -1.76 -13.33 -7.80
CA SER A 34 -0.42 -13.01 -7.32
C SER A 34 -0.04 -11.56 -7.61
N ILE A 35 0.89 -11.02 -6.82
CA ILE A 35 1.53 -9.72 -7.10
C ILE A 35 3.05 -9.87 -7.12
N SER A 36 3.74 -9.06 -7.92
CA SER A 36 5.21 -8.95 -7.88
C SER A 36 5.64 -7.65 -7.24
N ILE A 37 6.59 -7.71 -6.32
CA ILE A 37 7.15 -6.55 -5.62
C ILE A 37 8.68 -6.55 -5.73
N LEU A 38 9.29 -5.38 -5.63
CA LEU A 38 10.72 -5.26 -5.42
C LEU A 38 11.00 -5.31 -3.92
N LYS A 39 11.73 -6.34 -3.48
CA LYS A 39 12.14 -6.53 -2.08
C LYS A 39 13.63 -6.86 -2.05
N ASP A 40 14.40 -6.12 -1.25
CA ASP A 40 15.84 -6.32 -1.08
C ASP A 40 16.61 -6.35 -2.43
N GLY A 41 16.21 -5.48 -3.36
CA GLY A 41 16.79 -5.39 -4.71
C GLY A 41 16.41 -6.51 -5.67
N LYS A 42 15.51 -7.42 -5.29
CA LYS A 42 15.04 -8.54 -6.12
C LYS A 42 13.53 -8.48 -6.35
N VAL A 43 13.10 -8.92 -7.52
CA VAL A 43 11.67 -9.11 -7.79
C VAL A 43 11.21 -10.38 -7.08
N VAL A 44 10.24 -10.24 -6.19
CA VAL A 44 9.63 -11.32 -5.42
C VAL A 44 8.14 -11.36 -5.75
N THR A 45 7.64 -12.55 -6.10
CA THR A 45 6.22 -12.79 -6.32
C THR A 45 5.59 -13.29 -5.04
N LEU A 46 4.51 -12.64 -4.61
CA LEU A 46 3.66 -13.06 -3.50
C LEU A 46 2.39 -13.68 -4.05
N THR A 47 2.07 -14.89 -3.62
CA THR A 47 0.76 -15.51 -3.85
C THR A 47 -0.30 -14.86 -2.95
N SER A 48 -1.58 -15.05 -3.24
CA SER A 48 -2.67 -14.36 -2.54
C SER A 48 -2.68 -14.60 -1.03
N ASP A 49 -2.30 -15.78 -0.58
CA ASP A 49 -2.19 -16.19 0.83
C ASP A 49 -1.01 -15.51 1.55
N GLN A 50 0.01 -15.09 0.81
CA GLN A 50 1.19 -14.39 1.34
C GLN A 50 0.98 -12.88 1.41
N ILE A 51 -0.09 -12.35 0.80
CA ILE A 51 -0.43 -10.93 0.87
C ILE A 51 -1.05 -10.65 2.25
N PRO A 52 -0.40 -9.82 3.11
CA PRO A 52 -0.89 -9.54 4.45
C PRO A 52 -2.21 -8.78 4.41
N GLN A 53 -3.08 -9.04 5.38
CA GLN A 53 -4.31 -8.26 5.53
C GLN A 53 -3.97 -6.85 6.00
N SER A 54 -4.68 -5.87 5.46
CA SER A 54 -4.51 -4.46 5.86
C SER A 54 -4.69 -4.20 7.37
N SER A 55 -5.42 -5.06 8.09
CA SER A 55 -5.55 -5.03 9.55
C SER A 55 -4.25 -5.41 10.27
N GLN A 56 -3.42 -6.28 9.70
CA GLN A 56 -2.17 -6.76 10.31
C GLN A 56 -1.06 -5.70 10.25
N ILE A 57 -1.10 -4.79 9.28
CA ILE A 57 -0.06 -3.75 9.09
C ILE A 57 -0.11 -2.67 10.17
N LYS A 58 -1.27 -2.44 10.81
CA LYS A 58 -1.38 -1.48 11.92
C LYS A 58 -0.65 -1.95 13.18
N THR A 59 -0.56 -3.26 13.39
CA THR A 59 -0.02 -3.87 14.62
C THR A 59 1.51 -3.89 14.66
N GLU A 60 2.20 -3.84 13.52
CA GLU A 60 3.67 -3.79 13.47
C GLU A 60 4.22 -2.39 13.76
N ARG A 61 3.57 -1.34 13.24
CA ARG A 61 4.02 0.05 13.45
C ARG A 61 3.86 0.51 14.90
N ALA A 62 2.84 0.04 15.60
CA ALA A 62 2.63 0.35 17.02
C ALA A 62 3.63 -0.39 17.94
N ARG A 63 4.15 -1.55 17.51
CA ARG A 63 5.13 -2.33 18.29
C ARG A 63 6.58 -1.84 18.10
N ASN A 64 6.90 -1.26 16.94
CA ASN A 64 8.24 -0.75 16.64
C ASN A 64 8.39 0.76 16.89
N GLN A 65 7.46 1.36 17.65
CA GLN A 65 7.49 2.77 18.07
C GLN A 65 7.47 2.95 19.61
N SER A 66 7.63 1.85 20.36
CA SER A 66 7.75 1.84 21.83
C SER A 66 9.15 1.44 22.27
#